data_AF-A0A2A9FFH8-F1
#
_entry.id   AF-A0A2A9FFH8-F1
#
_cell.length_a   1.000
_cell.length_b   1.000
_cell.length_c   1.000
_cell.angle_alpha   90.00
_cell.angle_beta   90.00
_cell.angle_gamma   90.00
#
_symmetry.space_group_name_H-M   'P 1'
#
loop_
_entity.id
_entity.type
_entity.pdbx_description
1 polymer ?
#
loop_
_entity_poly.entity_id
_entity_poly.type
_entity_poly.pdbx_seq_one_letter_code
_entity_poly.pdbx_strand_id
1 'polypeptide(L)'
;MSAGGGSKAIIAALFANAGIAVAKFAGFLVTGSSSMLAESVHSVADTANQGLLLLGKKSAQRRATREHPFGFGRERYFYSFIVALLLFTLGAAFALYEGVHKVLEPEPLETPLVAVIILVVAICLESYSFATAISEAREIKGGVGWWRFIRQAKEPELPVVLLEDAGALAGLVLALAGVGLSVLTGDPVFDGLGTVAIGLLLGVIAVILIVEMKSLLIGEGATESELDTIVDELAAGKVERVIHIRTQYLGPDELLVAAKLALVPGLDTEQVATAIDDAETRVRAKLPVASLIYLEPDLDRTPR
;
A
#
# COMPACT_ATOMS: atom_id res chain seq x y z
N MET A 1 18.59 -7.43 3.30
CA MET A 1 17.89 -8.08 4.44
C MET A 1 16.62 -7.29 4.71
N SER A 2 15.42 -7.81 4.39
CA SER A 2 14.12 -7.30 4.92
C SER A 2 12.89 -8.18 4.61
N ALA A 3 12.96 -9.16 3.70
CA ALA A 3 11.77 -9.94 3.26
C ALA A 3 10.98 -10.70 4.38
N GLY A 4 11.57 -10.88 5.57
CA GLY A 4 11.00 -11.64 6.68
C GLY A 4 10.13 -10.85 7.69
N GLY A 5 10.29 -9.53 7.78
CA GLY A 5 9.60 -8.70 8.79
C GLY A 5 8.11 -8.56 8.51
N GLY A 6 7.76 -8.03 7.32
CA GLY A 6 6.36 -7.77 6.95
C GLY A 6 5.47 -9.00 6.91
N SER A 7 6.00 -10.21 6.66
CA SER A 7 5.15 -11.42 6.69
C SER A 7 4.65 -11.76 8.08
N LYS A 8 5.47 -11.58 9.11
CA LYS A 8 5.06 -11.89 10.48
C LYS A 8 4.04 -10.87 10.97
N ALA A 9 4.23 -9.60 10.65
CA ALA A 9 3.29 -8.53 10.97
C ALA A 9 1.92 -8.76 10.29
N ILE A 10 1.89 -9.01 8.98
CA ILE A 10 0.62 -9.26 8.26
C ILE A 10 -0.07 -10.52 8.77
N ILE A 11 0.66 -11.60 9.09
CA ILE A 11 0.08 -12.82 9.66
C ILE A 11 -0.47 -12.57 11.07
N ALA A 12 0.26 -11.81 11.91
CA ALA A 12 -0.22 -11.45 13.24
C ALA A 12 -1.49 -10.59 13.16
N ALA A 13 -1.52 -9.61 12.26
CA ALA A 13 -2.68 -8.77 11.99
C ALA A 13 -3.87 -9.60 11.48
N LEU A 14 -3.63 -10.57 10.58
CA LEU A 14 -4.65 -11.52 10.11
C LEU A 14 -5.30 -12.28 11.25
N PHE A 15 -4.50 -12.87 12.15
CA PHE A 15 -5.05 -13.62 13.28
C PHE A 15 -5.76 -12.72 14.29
N ALA A 16 -5.25 -11.50 14.51
CA ALA A 16 -5.89 -10.52 15.38
C ALA A 16 -7.26 -10.10 14.82
N ASN A 17 -7.32 -9.68 13.55
CA ASN A 17 -8.55 -9.24 12.90
C ASN A 17 -9.56 -10.38 12.74
N ALA A 18 -9.11 -11.59 12.42
CA ALA A 18 -9.97 -12.77 12.40
C ALA A 18 -10.55 -13.06 13.81
N GLY A 19 -9.75 -12.94 14.86
CA GLY A 19 -10.20 -13.10 16.24
C GLY A 19 -11.25 -12.05 16.64
N ILE A 20 -11.02 -10.78 16.28
CA ILE A 20 -11.97 -9.69 16.49
C ILE A 20 -13.26 -9.94 15.71
N ALA A 21 -13.18 -10.37 14.45
CA ALA A 21 -14.35 -10.68 13.63
C ALA A 21 -15.20 -11.79 14.25
N VAL A 22 -14.57 -12.87 14.74
CA VAL A 22 -15.27 -13.96 15.44
C VAL A 22 -15.92 -13.47 16.73
N ALA A 23 -15.22 -12.65 17.52
CA ALA A 23 -15.75 -12.11 18.76
C ALA A 23 -16.97 -11.19 18.52
N LYS A 24 -16.88 -10.29 17.54
CA LYS A 24 -18.00 -9.42 17.14
C LYS A 24 -19.19 -10.22 16.62
N PHE A 25 -18.94 -11.25 15.80
CA PHE A 25 -20.02 -12.09 15.26
C PHE A 25 -20.71 -12.93 16.34
N ALA A 26 -19.96 -13.47 17.30
CA ALA A 26 -20.53 -14.12 18.47
C ALA A 26 -21.35 -13.13 19.32
N GLY A 27 -20.85 -11.90 19.48
CA GLY A 27 -21.58 -10.81 20.13
C GLY A 27 -22.90 -10.50 19.43
N PHE A 28 -22.93 -10.48 18.09
CA PHE A 28 -24.16 -10.38 17.32
C PHE A 28 -25.12 -11.55 17.60
N LEU A 29 -24.67 -12.80 17.56
CA LEU A 29 -25.54 -13.96 17.80
C LEU A 29 -26.20 -13.93 19.18
N VAL A 30 -25.50 -13.39 20.19
CA VAL A 30 -26.02 -13.26 21.56
C VAL A 30 -26.96 -12.06 21.68
N THR A 31 -26.63 -10.93 21.06
CA THR A 31 -27.36 -9.66 21.23
C THR A 31 -28.50 -9.46 20.23
N GLY A 32 -28.46 -10.13 19.08
CA GLY A 32 -29.35 -9.86 17.94
C GLY A 32 -29.15 -8.48 17.29
N SER A 33 -28.13 -7.72 17.70
CA SER A 33 -27.96 -6.32 17.32
C SER A 33 -27.49 -6.17 15.87
N SER A 34 -28.27 -5.48 15.05
CA SER A 34 -27.90 -5.12 13.66
C SER A 34 -26.58 -4.32 13.60
N SER A 35 -26.32 -3.47 14.60
CA SER A 35 -25.05 -2.75 14.74
C SER A 35 -23.86 -3.68 14.96
N MET A 36 -24.01 -4.73 15.79
CA MET A 36 -22.96 -5.74 15.97
C MET A 36 -22.72 -6.59 14.71
N LEU A 37 -23.76 -6.86 13.91
CA LEU A 37 -23.62 -7.53 12.63
C LEU A 37 -22.82 -6.68 11.63
N ALA A 38 -23.13 -5.39 11.51
CA ALA A 38 -22.41 -4.47 10.62
C ALA A 38 -20.92 -4.37 10.99
N GLU A 39 -20.62 -4.25 12.29
CA GLU A 39 -19.25 -4.28 12.83
C GLU A 39 -18.52 -5.60 12.55
N SER A 40 -19.24 -6.72 12.56
CA SER A 40 -18.67 -8.03 12.23
C SER A 40 -18.32 -8.14 10.74
N VAL A 41 -19.20 -7.63 9.86
CA VAL A 41 -18.94 -7.58 8.41
C VAL A 41 -17.71 -6.73 8.10
N HIS A 42 -17.53 -5.61 8.81
CA HIS A 42 -16.35 -4.78 8.68
C HIS A 42 -15.06 -5.55 9.01
N SER A 43 -15.01 -6.21 10.17
CA SER A 43 -13.83 -7.00 10.56
C SER A 43 -13.57 -8.21 9.65
N VAL A 44 -14.60 -8.77 9.00
CA VAL A 44 -14.43 -9.77 7.94
C VAL A 44 -13.79 -9.15 6.70
N ALA A 45 -14.18 -7.94 6.31
CA ALA A 45 -13.56 -7.22 5.20
C ALA A 45 -12.07 -6.94 5.48
N ASP A 46 -11.72 -6.51 6.70
CA ASP A 46 -10.31 -6.27 7.10
C ASP A 46 -9.50 -7.57 7.07
N THR A 47 -10.09 -8.68 7.52
CA THR A 47 -9.45 -10.00 7.44
C THR A 47 -9.25 -10.43 5.98
N ALA A 48 -10.23 -10.14 5.11
CA ALA A 48 -10.13 -10.43 3.68
C ALA A 48 -9.02 -9.59 3.01
N ASN A 49 -8.84 -8.34 3.43
CA ASN A 49 -7.76 -7.47 2.97
C ASN A 49 -6.39 -8.14 3.21
N GLN A 50 -6.11 -8.49 4.46
CA GLN A 50 -4.85 -9.15 4.83
C GLN A 50 -4.67 -10.49 4.12
N GLY A 51 -5.75 -11.26 3.93
CA GLY A 51 -5.73 -12.49 3.14
C GLY A 51 -5.31 -12.26 1.68
N LEU A 52 -5.83 -11.22 1.04
CA LEU A 52 -5.48 -10.85 -0.34
C LEU A 52 -4.03 -10.36 -0.43
N LEU A 53 -3.55 -9.56 0.51
CA LEU A 53 -2.14 -9.12 0.55
C LEU A 53 -1.17 -10.31 0.71
N LEU A 54 -1.51 -11.27 1.59
CA LEU A 54 -0.72 -12.51 1.74
C LEU A 54 -0.75 -13.38 0.48
N LEU A 55 -1.91 -13.47 -0.18
CA LEU A 55 -2.05 -14.18 -1.45
C LEU A 55 -1.20 -13.52 -2.54
N GLY A 56 -1.19 -12.18 -2.62
CA GLY A 56 -0.34 -11.43 -3.54
C GLY A 56 1.14 -11.67 -3.29
N LYS A 57 1.58 -11.62 -2.03
CA LYS A 57 2.96 -11.94 -1.65
C LYS A 57 3.35 -13.37 -2.04
N LYS A 58 2.51 -14.36 -1.74
CA LYS A 58 2.75 -15.76 -2.10
C LYS A 58 2.80 -15.96 -3.62
N SER A 59 1.90 -15.31 -4.34
CA SER A 59 1.80 -15.40 -5.81
C SER A 59 3.00 -14.75 -6.49
N ALA A 60 3.52 -13.66 -5.93
CA ALA A 60 4.70 -12.96 -6.44
C ALA A 60 6.01 -13.76 -6.32
N GLN A 61 6.08 -14.72 -5.39
CA GLN A 61 7.25 -15.60 -5.22
C GLN A 61 7.33 -16.72 -6.25
N ARG A 62 6.37 -16.81 -7.17
CA ARG A 62 6.41 -17.79 -8.27
C ARG A 62 7.58 -17.49 -9.20
N ARG A 63 8.26 -18.56 -9.63
CA ARG A 63 9.37 -18.46 -10.60
C ARG A 63 8.85 -18.01 -11.97
N ALA A 64 9.71 -17.31 -12.71
CA ALA A 64 9.47 -16.95 -14.10
C ALA A 64 9.15 -18.17 -14.97
N THR A 65 8.25 -17.98 -15.92
CA THR A 65 7.87 -18.97 -16.94
C THR A 65 8.13 -18.42 -18.34
N ARG A 66 7.95 -19.21 -19.38
CA ARG A 66 8.07 -18.72 -20.77
C ARG A 66 7.03 -17.65 -21.11
N GLU A 67 5.83 -17.76 -20.54
CA GLU A 67 4.75 -16.78 -20.70
C GLU A 67 5.00 -15.51 -19.86
N HIS A 68 5.65 -15.66 -18.70
CA HIS A 68 5.99 -14.57 -17.79
C HIS A 68 7.51 -14.56 -17.53
N PRO A 69 8.34 -14.09 -18.48
CA PRO A 69 9.80 -14.20 -18.41
C PRO A 69 10.42 -13.35 -17.30
N PHE A 70 9.73 -12.29 -16.88
CA PHE A 70 10.12 -11.42 -15.77
C PHE A 70 9.53 -11.86 -14.42
N GLY A 71 8.93 -13.05 -14.34
CA GLY A 71 8.34 -13.53 -13.08
C GLY A 71 6.99 -12.89 -12.76
N PHE A 72 6.61 -13.01 -11.49
CA PHE A 72 5.28 -12.67 -10.98
C PHE A 72 5.31 -11.55 -9.94
N GLY A 73 6.41 -10.80 -9.80
CA GLY A 73 6.57 -9.73 -8.80
C GLY A 73 5.38 -8.75 -8.72
N ARG A 74 4.79 -8.43 -9.87
CA ARG A 74 3.62 -7.54 -10.00
C ARG A 74 2.33 -8.07 -9.35
N GLU A 75 2.26 -9.34 -8.99
CA GLU A 75 1.11 -9.89 -8.24
C GLU A 75 0.88 -9.12 -6.93
N ARG A 76 1.94 -8.66 -6.25
CA ARG A 76 1.78 -7.80 -5.05
C ARG A 76 1.02 -6.52 -5.36
N TYR A 77 1.33 -5.86 -6.47
CA TYR A 77 0.62 -4.66 -6.92
C TYR A 77 -0.82 -4.97 -7.33
N PHE A 78 -1.02 -6.09 -8.05
CA PHE A 78 -2.34 -6.51 -8.51
C PHE A 78 -3.30 -6.79 -7.35
N TYR A 79 -2.91 -7.57 -6.34
CA TYR A 79 -3.75 -7.84 -5.19
C TYR A 79 -3.98 -6.60 -4.31
N SER A 80 -2.98 -5.72 -4.19
CA SER A 80 -3.15 -4.44 -3.48
C SER A 80 -4.12 -3.50 -4.22
N PHE A 81 -4.11 -3.53 -5.55
CA PHE A 81 -5.09 -2.84 -6.38
C PHE A 81 -6.49 -3.42 -6.20
N ILE A 82 -6.64 -4.74 -6.13
CA ILE A 82 -7.93 -5.40 -5.85
C ILE A 82 -8.46 -4.97 -4.49
N VAL A 83 -7.61 -4.93 -3.45
CA VAL A 83 -7.99 -4.44 -2.12
C VAL A 83 -8.52 -3.00 -2.20
N ALA A 84 -7.75 -2.10 -2.81
CA ALA A 84 -8.14 -0.70 -2.98
C ALA A 84 -9.45 -0.56 -3.76
N LEU A 85 -9.61 -1.35 -4.83
CA LEU A 85 -10.78 -1.29 -5.70
C LEU A 85 -12.02 -1.91 -5.05
N LEU A 86 -11.93 -3.07 -4.44
CA LEU A 86 -13.10 -3.80 -3.93
C LEU A 86 -13.45 -3.35 -2.52
N LEU A 87 -12.52 -3.43 -1.57
CA LEU A 87 -12.84 -3.30 -0.15
C LEU A 87 -13.12 -1.85 0.22
N PHE A 88 -12.24 -0.91 -0.16
CA PHE A 88 -12.45 0.49 0.15
C PHE A 88 -13.60 1.11 -0.63
N THR A 89 -13.77 0.79 -1.93
CA THR A 89 -14.89 1.30 -2.72
C THR A 89 -16.23 0.75 -2.22
N LEU A 90 -16.30 -0.55 -1.90
CA LEU A 90 -17.54 -1.14 -1.36
C LEU A 90 -17.84 -0.58 0.02
N GLY A 91 -16.84 -0.42 0.88
CA GLY A 91 -16.99 0.22 2.20
C GLY A 91 -17.49 1.66 2.08
N ALA A 92 -16.93 2.44 1.16
CA ALA A 92 -17.38 3.80 0.86
C ALA A 92 -18.83 3.83 0.35
N ALA A 93 -19.16 2.96 -0.62
CA ALA A 93 -20.50 2.89 -1.19
C ALA A 93 -21.54 2.48 -0.15
N PHE A 94 -21.24 1.49 0.69
CA PHE A 94 -22.11 1.04 1.76
C PHE A 94 -22.33 2.15 2.81
N ALA A 95 -21.27 2.79 3.28
CA ALA A 95 -21.38 3.88 4.25
C ALA A 95 -22.13 5.09 3.69
N LEU A 96 -21.93 5.44 2.42
CA LEU A 96 -22.71 6.50 1.77
C LEU A 96 -24.18 6.12 1.63
N TYR A 97 -24.48 4.89 1.22
CA TYR A 97 -25.85 4.39 1.12
C TYR A 97 -26.55 4.45 2.48
N GLU A 98 -25.95 3.86 3.51
CA GLU A 98 -26.47 3.83 4.87
C GLU A 98 -26.63 5.24 5.46
N GLY A 99 -25.62 6.09 5.28
CA GLY A 99 -25.65 7.46 5.78
C GLY A 99 -26.74 8.30 5.12
N VAL A 100 -26.92 8.20 3.80
CA VAL A 100 -28.01 8.87 3.09
C VAL A 100 -29.36 8.35 3.54
N HIS A 101 -29.50 7.03 3.73
CA HIS A 101 -30.74 6.44 4.23
C HIS A 101 -31.09 6.96 5.62
N LYS A 102 -30.15 6.98 6.57
CA LYS A 102 -30.33 7.54 7.92
C LYS A 102 -30.66 9.04 7.93
N VAL A 103 -30.20 9.81 6.95
CA VAL A 103 -30.55 11.24 6.83
C VAL A 103 -31.98 11.41 6.28
N LEU A 104 -32.40 10.56 5.35
CA LEU A 104 -33.73 10.62 4.74
C LEU A 104 -34.83 10.02 5.63
N GLU A 105 -34.49 8.96 6.36
CA GLU A 105 -35.36 8.23 7.29
C GLU A 105 -34.64 8.14 8.65
N PRO A 106 -34.68 9.22 9.46
CA PRO A 106 -33.95 9.26 10.73
C PRO A 106 -34.59 8.33 11.77
N GLU A 107 -33.87 7.26 12.12
CA GLU A 107 -34.27 6.34 13.18
C GLU A 107 -33.51 6.66 14.48
N PRO A 108 -34.19 6.76 15.62
CA PRO A 108 -33.52 7.01 16.89
C PRO A 108 -32.63 5.82 17.28
N LEU A 109 -31.44 6.15 17.80
CA LEU A 109 -30.50 5.16 18.31
C LEU A 109 -31.11 4.40 19.49
N GLU A 110 -31.29 3.08 19.35
CA GLU A 110 -31.91 2.25 20.40
C GLU A 110 -31.08 2.23 21.70
N THR A 111 -29.76 2.20 21.61
CA THR A 111 -28.87 2.16 22.78
C THR A 111 -27.61 3.03 22.58
N PRO A 112 -27.71 4.36 22.68
CA PRO A 112 -26.61 5.28 22.34
C PRO A 112 -25.39 5.13 23.26
N LEU A 113 -25.61 4.82 24.54
CA LEU A 113 -24.53 4.62 25.51
C LEU A 113 -23.62 3.44 25.12
N VAL A 114 -24.21 2.35 24.63
CA VAL A 114 -23.46 1.17 24.18
C VAL A 114 -22.65 1.50 22.94
N ALA A 115 -23.24 2.22 21.97
CA ALA A 115 -22.52 2.67 20.77
C ALA A 115 -21.31 3.55 21.14
N VAL A 116 -21.48 4.51 22.05
CA VAL A 116 -20.38 5.40 22.52
C VAL A 116 -19.26 4.59 23.20
N ILE A 117 -19.60 3.65 24.09
CA ILE A 117 -18.59 2.82 24.77
C ILE A 117 -17.80 1.99 23.74
N ILE A 118 -18.48 1.38 22.78
CA ILE A 118 -17.84 0.57 21.74
C ILE A 118 -16.92 1.43 20.88
N LEU A 119 -17.36 2.62 20.45
CA LEU A 119 -16.55 3.56 19.68
C LEU A 119 -15.30 4.00 20.45
N VAL A 120 -15.41 4.32 21.74
CA VAL A 120 -14.26 4.70 22.57
C VAL A 120 -13.27 3.55 22.71
N VAL A 121 -13.75 2.32 22.95
CA VAL A 121 -12.89 1.13 23.01
C VAL A 121 -12.22 0.88 21.66
N ALA A 122 -12.95 0.98 20.56
CA ALA A 122 -12.42 0.82 19.21
C ALA A 122 -11.34 1.87 18.93
N ILE A 123 -11.57 3.15 19.25
CA ILE A 123 -10.56 4.23 19.10
C ILE A 123 -9.29 3.91 19.87
N CYS A 124 -9.38 3.40 21.10
CA CYS A 124 -8.21 3.02 21.89
C CYS A 124 -7.42 1.88 21.25
N LEU A 125 -8.11 0.83 20.79
CA LEU A 125 -7.48 -0.33 20.14
C LEU A 125 -6.87 0.05 18.79
N GLU A 126 -7.61 0.81 17.98
CA GLU A 126 -7.17 1.30 16.67
C GLU A 126 -5.97 2.24 16.80
N SER A 127 -5.99 3.15 17.79
CA SER A 127 -4.86 4.03 18.08
C SER A 127 -3.59 3.25 18.44
N TYR A 128 -3.73 2.12 19.14
CA TYR A 128 -2.61 1.24 19.47
C TYR A 128 -2.07 0.52 18.22
N SER A 129 -2.96 -0.01 17.37
CA SER A 129 -2.59 -0.62 16.08
C SER A 129 -1.86 0.39 15.20
N PHE A 130 -2.46 1.56 15.01
CA PHE A 130 -1.91 2.63 14.19
C PHE A 130 -0.57 3.15 14.71
N ALA A 131 -0.41 3.29 16.03
CA ALA A 131 0.88 3.66 16.62
C ALA A 131 1.97 2.63 16.33
N THR A 132 1.62 1.35 16.31
CA THR A 132 2.54 0.25 15.94
C THR A 132 2.92 0.34 14.47
N ALA A 133 1.94 0.49 13.58
CA ALA A 133 2.17 0.66 12.14
C ALA A 133 3.03 1.90 11.83
N ILE A 134 2.78 3.02 12.51
CA ILE A 134 3.60 4.24 12.41
C ILE A 134 5.04 3.97 12.86
N SER A 135 5.23 3.22 13.94
CA SER A 135 6.57 2.90 14.44
C SER A 135 7.36 2.11 13.41
N GLU A 136 6.78 1.05 12.85
CA GLU A 136 7.39 0.24 11.79
C GLU A 136 7.68 1.09 10.53
N ALA A 137 6.72 1.91 10.11
CA ALA A 137 6.87 2.76 8.94
C ALA A 137 7.91 3.85 9.14
N ARG A 138 8.11 4.37 10.37
CA ARG A 138 9.08 5.44 10.64
C ARG A 138 10.52 4.95 10.46
N GLU A 139 10.81 3.69 10.78
CA GLU A 139 12.11 3.07 10.54
C GLU A 139 12.47 3.04 9.04
N ILE A 140 11.46 2.86 8.18
CA ILE A 140 11.62 2.75 6.72
C ILE A 140 11.56 4.12 6.05
N LYS A 141 10.66 4.99 6.50
CA LYS A 141 10.44 6.34 5.97
C LYS A 141 11.67 7.24 6.14
N GLY A 142 12.43 7.09 7.22
CA GLY A 142 13.54 7.99 7.53
C GLY A 142 13.09 9.46 7.55
N GLY A 143 13.78 10.32 6.81
CA GLY A 143 13.55 11.78 6.81
C GLY A 143 12.47 12.31 5.87
N VAL A 144 11.87 11.49 4.99
CA VAL A 144 10.87 11.98 4.02
C VAL A 144 9.51 12.26 4.66
N GLY A 145 8.78 13.25 4.15
CA GLY A 145 7.40 13.56 4.58
C GLY A 145 6.43 12.38 4.34
N TRP A 146 5.36 12.27 5.14
CA TRP A 146 4.43 11.12 5.06
C TRP A 146 3.73 10.98 3.72
N TRP A 147 3.29 12.10 3.14
CA TRP A 147 2.68 12.10 1.81
C TRP A 147 3.65 11.61 0.73
N ARG A 148 4.91 12.05 0.80
CA ARG A 148 5.96 11.61 -0.11
C ARG A 148 6.27 10.13 0.09
N PHE A 149 6.30 9.65 1.33
CA PHE A 149 6.49 8.23 1.65
C PHE A 149 5.38 7.36 1.04
N ILE A 150 4.11 7.70 1.24
CA ILE A 150 2.97 6.97 0.65
C ILE A 150 3.07 6.90 -0.88
N ARG A 151 3.47 8.00 -1.53
CA ARG A 151 3.60 8.07 -2.99
C ARG A 151 4.85 7.42 -3.57
N GLN A 152 5.95 7.38 -2.83
CA GLN A 152 7.23 6.85 -3.31
C GLN A 152 7.44 5.40 -2.90
N ALA A 153 6.66 4.88 -1.94
CA ALA A 153 6.73 3.52 -1.48
C ALA A 153 6.44 2.54 -2.63
N LYS A 154 7.45 1.75 -2.97
CA LYS A 154 7.35 0.67 -3.96
C LYS A 154 6.81 -0.62 -3.33
N GLU A 155 6.78 -0.69 -2.01
CA GLU A 155 6.05 -1.74 -1.28
C GLU A 155 4.62 -1.27 -1.05
N PRO A 156 3.61 -1.93 -1.66
CA PRO A 156 2.23 -1.47 -1.60
C PRO A 156 1.56 -1.73 -0.24
N GLU A 157 2.06 -2.70 0.54
CA GLU A 157 1.41 -3.14 1.78
C GLU A 157 1.43 -2.06 2.87
N LEU A 158 2.56 -1.38 3.04
CA LEU A 158 2.72 -0.37 4.10
C LEU A 158 1.86 0.87 3.89
N PRO A 159 1.83 1.52 2.70
CA PRO A 159 0.93 2.63 2.44
C PRO A 159 -0.54 2.26 2.57
N VAL A 160 -0.93 1.05 2.15
CA VAL A 160 -2.31 0.56 2.28
C VAL A 160 -2.69 0.47 3.75
N VAL A 161 -1.93 -0.24 4.57
CA VAL A 161 -2.21 -0.41 6.01
C VAL A 161 -2.21 0.93 6.74
N LEU A 162 -1.27 1.83 6.44
CA LEU A 162 -1.23 3.14 7.09
C LEU A 162 -2.44 4.03 6.75
N LEU A 163 -2.87 4.01 5.48
CA LEU A 163 -4.05 4.78 5.06
C LEU A 163 -5.34 4.16 5.57
N GLU A 164 -5.39 2.83 5.68
CA GLU A 164 -6.47 2.07 6.29
C GLU A 164 -6.66 2.44 7.76
N ASP A 165 -5.64 2.21 8.59
CA ASP A 165 -5.69 2.49 10.03
C ASP A 165 -5.96 3.98 10.31
N ALA A 166 -5.34 4.89 9.54
CA ALA A 166 -5.62 6.32 9.64
C ALA A 166 -7.07 6.65 9.28
N GLY A 167 -7.60 6.02 8.24
CA GLY A 167 -8.98 6.14 7.79
C GLY A 167 -9.96 5.59 8.81
N ALA A 168 -9.68 4.42 9.37
CA ALA A 168 -10.48 3.77 10.40
C ALA A 168 -10.54 4.64 11.65
N LEU A 169 -9.41 5.13 12.15
CA LEU A 169 -9.36 6.01 13.32
C LEU A 169 -10.12 7.32 13.08
N ALA A 170 -9.90 7.98 11.94
CA ALA A 170 -10.64 9.19 11.58
C ALA A 170 -12.14 8.91 11.43
N GLY A 171 -12.51 7.77 10.84
CA GLY A 171 -13.88 7.32 10.71
C GLY A 171 -14.56 7.07 12.07
N LEU A 172 -13.87 6.44 13.01
CA LEU A 172 -14.35 6.23 14.37
C LEU A 172 -14.57 7.55 15.12
N VAL A 173 -13.68 8.53 14.94
CA VAL A 173 -13.85 9.88 15.50
C VAL A 173 -15.07 10.58 14.89
N LEU A 174 -15.29 10.46 13.58
CA LEU A 174 -16.48 11.00 12.90
C LEU A 174 -17.76 10.32 13.39
N ALA A 175 -17.74 8.99 13.57
CA ALA A 175 -18.86 8.23 14.12
C ALA A 175 -19.19 8.69 15.55
N LEU A 176 -18.17 8.83 16.41
CA LEU A 176 -18.35 9.29 17.79
C LEU A 176 -18.90 10.70 17.85
N ALA A 177 -18.45 11.59 16.96
CA ALA A 177 -19.00 12.94 16.84
C ALA A 177 -20.46 12.93 16.36
N GLY A 178 -20.81 12.10 15.37
CA GLY A 178 -22.18 11.97 14.85
C GLY A 178 -23.15 11.44 15.91
N VAL A 179 -22.81 10.31 16.53
CA VAL A 179 -23.58 9.71 17.63
C VAL A 179 -23.67 10.67 18.82
N GLY A 180 -22.56 11.29 19.22
CA GLY A 180 -22.51 12.23 20.33
C GLY A 180 -23.40 13.46 20.11
N LEU A 181 -23.35 14.04 18.91
CA LEU A 181 -24.25 15.15 18.54
C LEU A 181 -25.70 14.71 18.52
N SER A 182 -26.00 13.52 17.98
CA SER A 182 -27.36 12.98 17.97
C SER A 182 -27.94 12.83 19.37
N VAL A 183 -27.15 12.35 20.33
CA VAL A 183 -27.56 12.22 21.74
C VAL A 183 -27.75 13.58 22.41
N LEU A 184 -26.87 14.56 22.13
CA LEU A 184 -26.92 15.88 22.74
C LEU A 184 -28.07 16.75 22.21
N THR A 185 -28.38 16.64 20.92
CA THR A 185 -29.45 17.42 20.27
C THR A 185 -30.80 16.72 20.29
N GLY A 186 -30.80 15.39 20.45
CA GLY A 186 -31.98 14.54 20.28
C GLY A 186 -32.36 14.32 18.81
N ASP A 187 -31.52 14.74 17.85
CA ASP A 187 -31.76 14.64 16.42
C ASP A 187 -30.94 13.48 15.79
N PRO A 188 -31.58 12.39 15.32
CA PRO A 188 -30.89 11.26 14.71
C PRO A 188 -30.15 11.59 13.40
N VAL A 189 -30.45 12.73 12.76
CA VAL A 189 -29.81 13.15 11.49
C VAL A 189 -28.28 13.28 11.65
N PHE A 190 -27.79 13.67 12.83
CA PHE A 190 -26.35 13.81 13.06
C PHE A 190 -25.58 12.47 12.97
N ASP A 191 -26.20 11.34 13.31
CA ASP A 191 -25.60 10.01 13.12
C ASP A 191 -25.51 9.66 11.62
N GLY A 192 -26.57 9.98 10.87
CA GLY A 192 -26.59 9.85 9.41
C GLY A 192 -25.50 10.71 8.74
N LEU A 193 -25.36 11.98 9.13
CA LEU A 193 -24.32 12.87 8.61
C LEU A 193 -22.91 12.38 8.95
N GLY A 194 -22.69 11.86 10.17
CA GLY A 194 -21.44 11.22 10.55
C GLY A 194 -21.12 10.02 9.64
N THR A 195 -22.12 9.18 9.38
CA THR A 195 -22.01 8.01 8.50
C THR A 195 -21.68 8.41 7.04
N VAL A 196 -22.32 9.47 6.51
CA VAL A 196 -21.99 10.04 5.19
C VAL A 196 -20.54 10.54 5.15
N ALA A 197 -20.09 11.24 6.19
CA ALA A 197 -18.73 11.75 6.27
C ALA A 197 -17.68 10.62 6.25
N ILE A 198 -17.97 9.49 6.92
CA ILE A 198 -17.15 8.28 6.86
C ILE A 198 -17.12 7.71 5.43
N GLY A 199 -18.27 7.61 4.76
CA GLY A 199 -18.34 7.13 3.38
C GLY A 199 -17.53 8.00 2.40
N LEU A 200 -17.56 9.32 2.56
CA LEU A 200 -16.72 10.24 1.79
C LEU A 200 -15.24 10.06 2.08
N LEU A 201 -14.86 9.92 3.36
CA LEU A 201 -13.48 9.65 3.78
C LEU A 201 -12.94 8.36 3.14
N LEU A 202 -13.70 7.26 3.23
CA LEU A 202 -13.34 5.98 2.62
C LEU A 202 -13.24 6.11 1.10
N GLY A 203 -14.13 6.88 0.46
CA GLY A 203 -14.05 7.16 -0.98
C GLY A 203 -12.77 7.90 -1.38
N VAL A 204 -12.35 8.90 -0.59
CA VAL A 204 -11.07 9.60 -0.81
C VAL A 204 -9.88 8.65 -0.67
N ILE A 205 -9.87 7.82 0.38
CA ILE A 205 -8.80 6.84 0.61
C ILE A 205 -8.77 5.82 -0.54
N ALA A 206 -9.92 5.30 -0.96
CA ALA A 206 -10.05 4.40 -2.09
C ALA A 206 -9.43 4.99 -3.35
N VAL A 207 -9.77 6.25 -3.68
CA VAL A 207 -9.24 6.94 -4.87
C VAL A 207 -7.72 7.10 -4.79
N ILE A 208 -7.18 7.50 -3.62
CA ILE A 208 -5.74 7.62 -3.42
C ILE A 208 -5.07 6.27 -3.67
N LEU A 209 -5.52 5.21 -2.98
CA LEU A 209 -4.93 3.87 -3.11
C LEU A 209 -5.06 3.33 -4.54
N ILE A 210 -6.20 3.48 -5.19
CA ILE A 210 -6.41 3.04 -6.58
C ILE A 210 -5.43 3.74 -7.52
N VAL A 211 -5.22 5.05 -7.37
CA VAL A 211 -4.30 5.81 -8.22
C VAL A 211 -2.86 5.34 -8.02
N GLU A 212 -2.41 5.20 -6.77
CA GLU A 212 -1.03 4.79 -6.48
C GLU A 212 -0.78 3.31 -6.89
N MET A 213 -1.70 2.40 -6.57
CA MET A 213 -1.58 0.99 -6.95
C MET A 213 -1.62 0.80 -8.47
N LYS A 214 -2.43 1.58 -9.18
CA LYS A 214 -2.44 1.57 -10.65
C LYS A 214 -1.10 2.03 -11.22
N SER A 215 -0.50 3.07 -10.64
CA SER A 215 0.80 3.58 -11.08
C SER A 215 1.89 2.50 -10.94
N LEU A 216 1.95 1.83 -9.78
CA LEU A 216 2.85 0.70 -9.55
C LEU A 216 2.62 -0.46 -10.52
N LEU A 217 1.37 -0.76 -10.87
CA LEU A 217 1.02 -1.83 -11.80
C LEU A 217 1.44 -1.52 -13.25
N ILE A 218 1.36 -0.25 -13.66
CA ILE A 218 1.89 0.22 -14.95
C ILE A 218 3.42 0.08 -14.98
N GLY A 219 4.06 0.26 -13.83
CA GLY A 219 5.47 0.04 -13.59
C GLY A 219 6.23 1.34 -13.53
N GLU A 220 6.42 1.85 -12.31
CA GLU A 220 7.17 3.07 -12.03
C GLU A 220 8.68 2.86 -12.16
N GLY A 221 9.41 3.94 -12.46
CA GLY A 221 10.86 3.93 -12.45
C GLY A 221 11.46 3.98 -11.04
N ALA A 222 12.79 3.89 -11.01
CA ALA A 222 13.62 4.16 -9.84
C ALA A 222 13.32 5.56 -9.28
N THR A 223 13.45 5.73 -7.97
CA THR A 223 13.43 7.06 -7.34
C THR A 223 14.62 7.91 -7.81
N GLU A 224 14.55 9.23 -7.66
CA GLU A 224 15.66 10.13 -8.06
C GLU A 224 16.99 9.72 -7.43
N SER A 225 17.00 9.42 -6.12
CA SER A 225 18.21 8.98 -5.42
C SER A 225 18.76 7.64 -5.92
N GLU A 226 17.88 6.70 -6.28
CA GLU A 226 18.30 5.42 -6.85
C GLU A 226 18.82 5.60 -8.27
N LEU A 227 18.17 6.44 -9.07
CA LEU A 227 18.58 6.76 -10.43
C LEU A 227 19.95 7.43 -10.45
N ASP A 228 20.18 8.42 -9.58
CA ASP A 228 21.48 9.08 -9.43
C ASP A 228 22.57 8.07 -9.07
N THR A 229 22.29 7.20 -8.10
CA THR A 229 23.21 6.10 -7.71
C THR A 229 23.51 5.16 -8.88
N ILE A 230 22.49 4.77 -9.65
CA ILE A 230 22.68 3.91 -10.83
C ILE A 230 23.54 4.62 -11.87
N VAL A 231 23.24 5.89 -12.18
CA VAL A 231 23.98 6.66 -13.18
C VAL A 231 25.43 6.84 -12.77
N ASP A 232 25.70 7.18 -11.52
CA ASP A 232 27.07 7.37 -10.99
C ASP A 232 27.88 6.06 -11.08
N GLU A 233 27.31 4.93 -10.67
CA GLU A 233 27.99 3.64 -10.71
C GLU A 233 28.17 3.12 -12.15
N LEU A 234 27.22 3.40 -13.05
CA LEU A 234 27.35 3.10 -14.48
C LEU A 234 28.43 3.97 -15.14
N ALA A 235 28.53 5.25 -14.80
CA ALA A 235 29.49 6.18 -15.40
C ALA A 235 30.94 6.01 -14.89
N ALA A 236 31.18 5.09 -13.97
CA ALA A 236 32.53 4.80 -13.47
C ALA A 236 33.35 3.91 -14.44
N GLY A 237 34.68 4.02 -14.37
CA GLY A 237 35.61 3.14 -15.09
C GLY A 237 35.75 3.48 -16.58
N LYS A 238 35.43 2.52 -17.46
CA LYS A 238 35.58 2.63 -18.93
C LYS A 238 34.32 3.15 -19.64
N VAL A 239 33.33 3.62 -18.89
CA VAL A 239 32.11 4.24 -19.42
C VAL A 239 32.33 5.75 -19.43
N GLU A 240 32.34 6.37 -20.61
CA GLU A 240 32.44 7.84 -20.72
C GLU A 240 31.11 8.50 -20.38
N ARG A 241 29.99 7.88 -20.78
CA ARG A 241 28.66 8.45 -20.56
C ARG A 241 27.54 7.42 -20.59
N VAL A 242 26.53 7.63 -19.76
CA VAL A 242 25.21 7.00 -19.91
C VAL A 242 24.42 7.80 -20.95
N ILE A 243 24.20 7.23 -22.14
CA ILE A 243 23.50 7.90 -23.26
C ILE A 243 22.00 7.95 -23.00
N HIS A 244 21.45 6.81 -22.58
CA HIS A 244 20.02 6.64 -22.33
C HIS A 244 19.83 5.66 -21.19
N ILE A 245 18.88 5.90 -20.31
CA ILE A 245 18.54 5.01 -19.22
C ILE A 245 17.02 4.93 -19.05
N ARG A 246 16.52 3.72 -18.82
CA ARG A 246 15.14 3.46 -18.41
C ARG A 246 15.17 2.48 -17.26
N THR A 247 14.42 2.79 -16.22
CA THR A 247 14.25 1.92 -15.07
C THR A 247 12.77 1.60 -14.88
N GLN A 248 12.46 0.42 -14.35
CA GLN A 248 11.10 0.02 -14.03
C GLN A 248 11.08 -1.02 -12.92
N TYR A 249 10.25 -0.81 -11.91
CA TYR A 249 9.94 -1.85 -10.94
C TYR A 249 9.03 -2.93 -11.56
N LEU A 250 9.49 -4.17 -11.48
CA LEU A 250 8.76 -5.38 -11.88
C LEU A 250 8.09 -6.06 -10.67
N GLY A 251 8.47 -5.64 -9.48
CA GLY A 251 7.85 -5.94 -8.20
C GLY A 251 8.53 -5.06 -7.13
N PRO A 252 8.09 -5.09 -5.87
CA PRO A 252 8.66 -4.22 -4.84
C PRO A 252 10.15 -4.46 -4.58
N ASP A 253 10.61 -5.69 -4.80
CA ASP A 253 11.99 -6.12 -4.57
C ASP A 253 12.79 -6.27 -5.87
N GLU A 254 12.24 -5.84 -7.02
CA GLU A 254 12.78 -6.15 -8.33
C GLU A 254 12.74 -4.94 -9.28
N LEU A 255 13.91 -4.36 -9.54
CA LEU A 255 14.12 -3.22 -10.42
C LEU A 255 14.84 -3.66 -11.70
N LEU A 256 14.22 -3.37 -12.83
CA LEU A 256 14.79 -3.45 -14.17
C LEU A 256 15.56 -2.16 -14.46
N VAL A 257 16.79 -2.28 -14.94
CA VAL A 257 17.61 -1.19 -15.46
C VAL A 257 18.00 -1.54 -16.89
N ALA A 258 17.62 -0.69 -17.85
CA ALA A 258 18.02 -0.80 -19.24
C ALA A 258 18.75 0.49 -19.63
N ALA A 259 20.02 0.40 -20.00
CA ALA A 259 20.83 1.57 -20.33
C ALA A 259 21.70 1.38 -21.57
N LYS A 260 21.93 2.50 -22.27
CA LYS A 260 22.88 2.62 -23.36
C LYS A 260 24.12 3.36 -22.89
N LEU A 261 25.29 2.77 -23.10
CA LEU A 261 26.55 3.27 -22.58
C LEU A 261 27.50 3.64 -23.72
N ALA A 262 28.05 4.86 -23.65
CA ALA A 262 29.21 5.25 -24.44
C ALA A 262 30.47 4.77 -23.71
N LEU A 263 31.22 3.88 -24.34
CA LEU A 263 32.48 3.37 -23.81
C LEU A 263 33.66 4.14 -24.38
N VAL A 264 34.79 4.11 -23.66
CA VAL A 264 36.05 4.70 -24.13
C VAL A 264 36.42 4.11 -25.51
N PRO A 265 36.87 4.94 -26.48
CA PRO A 265 37.28 4.45 -27.79
C PRO A 265 38.46 3.48 -27.73
N GLY A 266 38.53 2.57 -28.71
CA GLY A 266 39.67 1.67 -28.90
C GLY A 266 39.65 0.40 -28.04
N LEU A 267 38.54 0.11 -27.36
CA LEU A 267 38.35 -1.16 -26.66
C LEU A 267 38.07 -2.30 -27.65
N ASP A 268 38.66 -3.46 -27.40
CA ASP A 268 38.27 -4.70 -28.06
C ASP A 268 36.99 -5.29 -27.44
N THR A 269 36.45 -6.35 -28.06
CA THR A 269 35.20 -6.98 -27.63
C THR A 269 35.26 -7.54 -26.21
N GLU A 270 36.40 -8.09 -25.80
CA GLU A 270 36.58 -8.65 -24.45
C GLU A 270 36.56 -7.53 -23.40
N GLN A 271 37.26 -6.44 -23.69
CA GLN A 271 37.30 -5.26 -22.83
C GLN A 271 35.94 -4.56 -22.73
N VAL A 272 35.14 -4.56 -23.80
CA VAL A 272 33.75 -4.08 -23.78
C VAL A 272 32.90 -4.93 -22.86
N ALA A 273 32.99 -6.27 -22.97
CA ALA A 273 32.26 -7.19 -22.10
C ALA A 273 32.64 -6.99 -20.63
N THR A 274 33.95 -6.93 -20.32
CA THR A 274 34.43 -6.66 -18.96
C THR A 274 33.93 -5.32 -18.41
N ALA A 275 33.93 -4.26 -19.23
CA ALA A 275 33.46 -2.95 -18.80
C ALA A 275 31.96 -2.97 -18.43
N ILE A 276 31.15 -3.73 -19.16
CA ILE A 276 29.72 -3.93 -18.90
C ILE A 276 29.53 -4.75 -17.61
N ASP A 277 30.22 -5.87 -17.46
CA ASP A 277 30.13 -6.74 -16.28
C ASP A 277 30.55 -6.01 -14.99
N ASP A 278 31.61 -5.21 -15.07
CA ASP A 278 32.08 -4.38 -13.95
C ASP A 278 31.03 -3.31 -13.57
N ALA A 279 30.40 -2.68 -14.58
CA ALA A 279 29.35 -1.69 -14.34
C ALA A 279 28.11 -2.32 -13.69
N GLU A 280 27.70 -3.50 -14.16
CA GLU A 280 26.61 -4.26 -13.56
C GLU A 280 26.91 -4.63 -12.10
N THR A 281 28.13 -5.12 -11.83
CA THR A 281 28.56 -5.53 -10.49
C THR A 281 28.52 -4.37 -9.51
N ARG A 282 28.99 -3.18 -9.91
CA ARG A 282 28.95 -1.96 -9.09
C ARG A 282 27.53 -1.53 -8.75
N VAL A 283 26.64 -1.48 -9.75
CA VAL A 283 25.23 -1.13 -9.55
C VAL A 283 24.58 -2.12 -8.58
N ARG A 284 24.75 -3.44 -8.77
CA ARG A 284 24.19 -4.46 -7.86
C ARG A 284 24.73 -4.36 -6.44
N ALA A 285 26.00 -3.99 -6.27
CA ALA A 285 26.61 -3.85 -4.95
C ALA A 285 26.02 -2.68 -4.16
N LYS A 286 25.70 -1.56 -4.84
CA LYS A 286 25.08 -0.38 -4.21
C LYS A 286 23.57 -0.47 -4.09
N LEU A 287 22.92 -1.05 -5.09
CA LEU A 287 21.47 -1.15 -5.18
C LEU A 287 21.06 -2.60 -5.46
N PRO A 288 21.00 -3.47 -4.43
CA PRO A 288 20.69 -4.90 -4.59
C PRO A 288 19.33 -5.19 -5.23
N VAL A 289 18.41 -4.23 -5.18
CA VAL A 289 17.09 -4.30 -5.82
C VAL A 289 17.18 -4.21 -7.35
N ALA A 290 18.28 -3.69 -7.92
CA ALA A 290 18.57 -3.74 -9.37
C ALA A 290 18.94 -5.17 -9.80
N SER A 291 17.93 -6.03 -9.88
CA SER A 291 18.10 -7.47 -10.13
C SER A 291 18.25 -7.80 -11.62
N LEU A 292 17.69 -6.99 -12.50
CA LEU A 292 17.67 -7.18 -13.96
C LEU A 292 18.33 -5.97 -14.60
N ILE A 293 19.53 -6.16 -15.16
CA ILE A 293 20.33 -5.08 -15.74
C ILE A 293 20.64 -5.46 -17.18
N TYR A 294 20.24 -4.61 -18.13
CA TYR A 294 20.56 -4.73 -19.55
C TYR A 294 21.34 -3.51 -19.99
N LEU A 295 22.62 -3.70 -20.28
CA LEU A 295 23.52 -2.64 -20.73
C LEU A 295 23.90 -2.88 -22.19
N GLU A 296 23.62 -1.91 -23.04
CA GLU A 296 23.93 -1.94 -24.47
C GLU A 296 25.06 -0.92 -24.75
N PRO A 297 26.21 -1.34 -25.30
CA PRO A 297 27.20 -0.39 -25.77
C PRO A 297 26.66 0.31 -27.02
N ASP A 298 26.75 1.65 -27.07
CA ASP A 298 26.30 2.44 -28.20
C ASP A 298 27.28 3.59 -28.49
N LEU A 299 27.22 4.12 -29.71
CA LEU A 299 28.02 5.26 -30.12
C LEU A 299 27.29 6.55 -29.74
N ASP A 300 28.00 7.44 -29.05
CA ASP A 300 27.48 8.76 -28.77
C ASP A 300 27.40 9.59 -30.06
N ARG A 301 26.18 9.94 -30.47
CA ARG A 301 25.89 10.77 -31.65
C ARG A 301 25.48 12.21 -31.29
N THR A 302 25.52 12.56 -30.01
CA THR A 302 25.12 13.88 -29.53
C THR A 302 26.25 14.87 -29.86
N PRO A 303 25.97 16.02 -30.49
CA PRO A 303 27.00 17.03 -30.72
C PRO A 303 27.60 17.45 -29.37
N ARG A 304 28.93 17.41 -29.27
CA ARG A 304 29.67 17.92 -28.10
C ARG A 304 29.54 19.44 -28.00
#